data_AF-A0A7R9FKN9-F1
#
_entry.id   AF-A0A7R9FKN9-F1
#
_cell.length_a   1.000
_cell.length_b   1.000
_cell.length_c   1.000
_cell.angle_alpha   90.00
_cell.angle_beta   90.00
_cell.angle_gamma   90.00
#
_symmetry.space_group_name_H-M   'P 1'
#
loop_
_entity.id
_entity.type
_entity.pdbx_description
1 polymer ?
#
loop_
_entity_poly.entity_id
_entity_poly.type
_entity_poly.pdbx_seq_one_letter_code
_entity_poly.pdbx_strand_id
1 'polypeptide(L)'
;MLSWFQGPVADMLSWFQYQTCCLCSRGPVPDVLSLFQRSSSRHVVLVPVPDMLSLFQRSKVQFWNARLGNLEYIYDQLRDEKVRKMAVILEKTDSAYFPCFKTLFRNIVAALAEAKDIVLYLKPLMKHLALLEDTDFSEVTPFLRPLLYTVCLIWSHSCYYCNSSKIIVLLRQICNLLINQSDVDEAKQRVQLSLSTLKIFRELFDEYKERLPEFFIGREPMPWTFHPNIVFERFQSFLDRLNTVQSFFNTVIEFMKLEKVEIGGLKGRILSSRIVAVFAEFNEHLSVFACKTYDVLNPEDEAFVQDYVEFQARIRDLDRRLASVLCQAFDDCCNLESVFKLIEIVGSVLDRPLIKDEFTGKYKYIVEMLEVELASTQNLYTKQITTLEKYGWMPVDKNLPTVAGALRWAYQLRQRITIPVTSFRALQHP
;
A
#
# COMPACT_ATOMS: atom_id res chain seq x y z
N MET A 1 -30.81 10.13 -5.45
CA MET A 1 -29.81 9.21 -6.02
C MET A 1 -28.49 9.96 -5.99
N LEU A 2 -27.60 9.56 -5.06
CA LEU A 2 -26.19 9.95 -4.91
C LEU A 2 -25.84 11.44 -4.75
N SER A 3 -25.83 11.94 -3.50
CA SER A 3 -25.07 13.16 -3.13
C SER A 3 -24.80 13.27 -1.62
N TRP A 4 -24.34 12.20 -0.95
CA TRP A 4 -23.97 12.25 0.48
C TRP A 4 -22.86 11.24 0.77
N PHE A 5 -21.62 11.53 0.36
CA PHE A 5 -20.40 10.86 0.88
C PHE A 5 -19.17 11.67 0.45
N GLN A 6 -18.94 12.82 1.10
CA GLN A 6 -17.68 13.56 0.95
C GLN A 6 -17.21 14.27 2.24
N GLY A 7 -17.75 13.94 3.42
CA GLY A 7 -17.35 14.58 4.69
C GLY A 7 -17.22 13.62 5.87
N PRO A 8 -16.16 12.78 5.92
CA PRO A 8 -15.63 12.38 7.23
C PRO A 8 -14.09 12.37 7.36
N VAL A 9 -13.31 12.65 6.30
CA VAL A 9 -11.83 12.57 6.36
C VAL A 9 -11.18 13.93 6.65
N ALA A 10 -11.71 15.02 6.06
CA ALA A 10 -11.26 16.38 6.35
C ALA A 10 -11.67 16.82 7.77
N ASP A 11 -12.82 16.35 8.26
CA ASP A 11 -13.29 16.59 9.63
C ASP A 11 -12.47 15.81 10.67
N MET A 12 -11.80 14.72 10.30
CA MET A 12 -10.93 13.99 11.21
C MET A 12 -9.62 14.74 11.45
N LEU A 13 -9.02 15.32 10.41
CA LEU A 13 -7.78 16.11 10.51
C LEU A 13 -8.01 17.48 11.17
N SER A 14 -9.13 18.16 10.91
CA SER A 14 -9.47 19.41 11.59
C SER A 14 -9.85 19.17 13.06
N TRP A 15 -10.44 18.02 13.40
CA TRP A 15 -10.71 17.60 14.78
C TRP A 15 -9.41 17.28 15.55
N PHE A 16 -8.42 16.66 14.91
CA PHE A 16 -7.06 16.47 15.46
C PHE A 16 -6.36 17.80 15.82
N GLN A 17 -6.58 18.84 15.02
CA GLN A 17 -5.98 20.17 15.21
C GLN A 17 -6.74 21.04 16.22
N TYR A 18 -8.05 20.80 16.42
CA TYR A 18 -8.88 21.56 17.35
C TYR A 18 -8.80 21.02 18.79
N GLN A 19 -8.64 19.71 19.00
CA GLN A 19 -8.52 19.12 20.33
C GLN A 19 -7.13 19.25 20.97
N THR A 20 -6.08 19.44 20.17
CA THR A 20 -4.74 19.82 20.64
C THR A 20 -4.70 21.20 21.30
N CYS A 21 -5.71 22.04 21.07
CA CYS A 21 -5.78 23.40 21.59
C CYS A 21 -6.61 23.55 22.89
N CYS A 22 -7.48 22.59 23.22
CA CYS A 22 -8.46 22.75 24.32
C CYS A 22 -8.26 21.85 25.54
N LEU A 23 -7.34 20.87 25.52
CA LEU A 23 -7.08 20.00 26.67
C LEU A 23 -5.59 20.05 27.06
N CYS A 24 -5.36 20.75 28.18
CA CYS A 24 -4.15 20.78 29.02
C CYS A 24 -3.01 21.75 28.62
N SER A 25 -3.06 22.90 29.29
CA SER A 25 -1.94 23.48 30.03
C SER A 25 -1.20 22.40 30.84
N ARG A 26 -0.33 21.61 30.20
CA ARG A 26 0.83 20.87 30.72
C ARG A 26 1.29 19.81 29.70
N GLY A 27 2.28 20.18 28.88
CA GLY A 27 3.16 19.26 28.14
C GLY A 27 2.62 18.76 26.78
N PRO A 28 3.43 18.81 25.69
CA PRO A 28 2.96 18.40 24.37
C PRO A 28 2.99 16.86 24.22
N VAL A 29 1.86 16.29 23.80
CA VAL A 29 1.82 14.95 23.19
C VAL A 29 2.36 15.09 21.76
N PRO A 30 3.32 14.27 21.30
CA PRO A 30 3.88 14.39 19.97
C PRO A 30 2.82 14.08 18.92
N ASP A 31 2.58 15.05 18.05
CA ASP A 31 1.79 14.92 16.83
C ASP A 31 2.42 13.82 15.97
N VAL A 32 1.71 12.71 15.73
CA VAL A 32 2.20 11.57 14.94
C VAL A 32 2.55 12.01 13.51
N LEU A 33 1.94 13.09 13.02
CA LEU A 33 2.26 13.71 11.73
C LEU A 33 3.58 14.49 11.78
N SER A 34 3.94 15.08 12.92
CA SER A 34 5.22 15.79 13.12
C SER A 34 6.45 14.87 13.17
N LEU A 35 6.25 13.57 13.34
CA LEU A 35 7.32 12.56 13.38
C LEU A 35 8.02 12.42 12.03
N PHE A 36 7.29 12.61 10.93
CA PHE A 36 7.88 12.64 9.59
C PHE A 36 8.40 14.04 9.22
N GLN A 37 7.79 15.12 9.75
CA GLN A 37 8.25 16.50 9.50
C GLN A 37 9.58 16.86 10.18
N ARG A 38 9.90 16.27 11.34
CA ARG A 38 11.16 16.58 12.07
C ARG A 38 12.41 15.98 11.42
N SER A 39 12.28 15.00 10.54
CA SER A 39 13.39 14.54 9.67
C SER A 39 13.78 15.58 8.62
N SER A 40 12.86 16.49 8.25
CA SER A 40 13.03 17.49 7.19
C SER A 40 13.61 18.84 7.68
N SER A 41 13.59 19.11 9.00
CA SER A 41 13.96 20.44 9.54
C SER A 41 15.44 20.64 9.91
N ARG A 42 16.34 19.73 9.57
CA ARG A 42 17.78 20.07 9.48
C ARG A 42 18.19 20.03 8.03
N HIS A 43 17.98 21.17 7.38
CA HIS A 43 18.71 21.57 6.19
C HIS A 43 20.22 21.55 6.51
N VAL A 44 20.84 20.37 6.39
CA VAL A 44 22.05 20.33 5.60
C VAL A 44 21.56 20.73 4.22
N VAL A 45 21.95 21.93 3.79
CA VAL A 45 21.86 22.33 2.39
C VAL A 45 22.74 21.34 1.62
N LEU A 46 22.22 20.14 1.39
CA LEU A 46 22.45 19.47 0.14
C LEU A 46 21.79 20.41 -0.84
N VAL A 47 22.60 21.26 -1.46
CA VAL A 47 22.31 21.81 -2.79
C VAL A 47 21.53 20.72 -3.51
N PRO A 48 20.31 20.98 -4.03
CA PRO A 48 19.53 19.95 -4.68
C PRO A 48 20.44 19.43 -5.77
N VAL A 49 21.02 18.24 -5.56
CA VAL A 49 21.80 17.58 -6.61
C VAL A 49 20.73 17.38 -7.65
N PRO A 50 20.78 18.06 -8.80
CA PRO A 50 19.75 17.91 -9.80
C PRO A 50 19.78 16.43 -10.14
N ASP A 51 18.77 15.70 -9.69
CA ASP A 51 18.10 14.71 -10.49
C ASP A 51 19.06 13.74 -11.19
N MET A 52 19.99 13.14 -10.43
CA MET A 52 21.10 12.35 -10.99
C MET A 52 20.60 11.17 -11.86
N LEU A 53 19.35 10.73 -11.66
CA LEU A 53 18.67 9.68 -12.41
C LEU A 53 17.83 10.18 -13.60
N SER A 54 17.14 11.32 -13.50
CA SER A 54 16.50 11.96 -14.69
C SER A 54 17.58 12.47 -15.65
N LEU A 55 18.68 13.00 -15.09
CA LEU A 55 19.93 13.24 -15.79
C LEU A 55 20.48 11.96 -16.41
N PHE A 56 20.35 10.78 -15.79
CA PHE A 56 20.87 9.52 -16.36
C PHE A 56 20.01 8.97 -17.50
N GLN A 57 18.67 9.06 -17.41
CA GLN A 57 17.76 8.66 -18.49
C GLN A 57 17.90 9.59 -19.70
N ARG A 58 17.85 10.91 -19.45
CA ARG A 58 18.14 11.92 -20.46
C ARG A 58 19.57 11.77 -20.97
N SER A 59 20.56 11.47 -20.12
CA SER A 59 21.96 11.22 -20.49
C SER A 59 22.11 10.03 -21.41
N LYS A 60 21.36 8.93 -21.27
CA LYS A 60 21.46 7.79 -22.19
C LYS A 60 20.96 8.14 -23.59
N VAL A 61 19.83 8.83 -23.69
CA VAL A 61 19.31 9.24 -24.99
C VAL A 61 20.15 10.38 -25.57
N GLN A 62 20.60 11.33 -24.75
CA GLN A 62 21.57 12.35 -25.14
C GLN A 62 22.91 11.74 -25.56
N PHE A 63 23.37 10.67 -24.91
CA PHE A 63 24.57 9.93 -25.27
C PHE A 63 24.44 9.34 -26.67
N TRP A 64 23.31 8.68 -26.98
CA TRP A 64 23.09 8.13 -28.31
C TRP A 64 22.90 9.22 -29.37
N ASN A 65 22.25 10.35 -29.04
CA ASN A 65 22.16 11.50 -29.94
C ASN A 65 23.53 12.16 -30.19
N ALA A 66 24.34 12.37 -29.15
CA ALA A 66 25.68 12.93 -29.26
C ALA A 66 26.62 12.00 -30.01
N ARG A 67 26.54 10.68 -29.74
CA ARG A 67 27.28 9.65 -30.46
C ARG A 67 26.88 9.62 -31.93
N LEU A 68 25.59 9.73 -32.24
CA LEU A 68 25.11 9.83 -33.61
C LEU A 68 25.70 11.05 -34.31
N GLY A 69 25.58 12.25 -33.72
CA GLY A 69 26.13 13.48 -34.30
C GLY A 69 27.66 13.42 -34.52
N ASN A 70 28.40 12.86 -33.56
CA ASN A 70 29.84 12.66 -33.70
C ASN A 70 30.19 11.68 -34.82
N LEU A 71 29.46 10.56 -34.92
CA LEU A 71 29.69 9.56 -35.98
C LEU A 71 29.29 10.08 -37.36
N GLU A 72 28.22 10.87 -37.46
CA GLU A 72 27.85 11.55 -38.71
C GLU A 72 28.93 12.52 -39.15
N TYR A 73 29.44 13.33 -38.22
CA TYR A 73 30.53 14.26 -38.49
C TYR A 73 31.80 13.54 -38.97
N ILE A 74 32.23 12.48 -38.29
CA ILE A 74 33.42 11.70 -38.70
C ILE A 74 33.16 11.00 -40.04
N TYR A 75 31.95 10.48 -40.27
CA TYR A 75 31.59 9.85 -41.54
C TYR A 75 31.65 10.83 -42.71
N ASP A 76 31.18 12.06 -42.52
CA ASP A 76 31.25 13.11 -43.53
C ASP A 76 32.70 13.54 -43.80
N GLN A 77 33.54 13.64 -42.75
CA GLN A 77 34.98 13.87 -42.92
C GLN A 77 35.66 12.78 -43.75
N LEU A 78 35.31 11.50 -43.53
CA LEU A 78 35.86 10.37 -44.29
C LEU A 78 35.35 10.31 -45.73
N ARG A 79 34.21 10.95 -46.02
CA ARG A 79 33.64 11.07 -47.36
C ARG A 79 34.16 12.28 -48.14
N ASP A 80 34.88 13.18 -47.48
CA ASP A 80 35.50 14.34 -48.14
C ASP A 80 36.36 13.88 -49.33
N GLU A 81 36.31 14.66 -50.41
CA GLU A 81 36.95 14.31 -51.67
C GLU A 81 38.47 14.10 -51.51
N LYS A 82 39.11 14.87 -50.63
CA LYS A 82 40.56 14.74 -50.35
C LYS A 82 40.86 13.41 -49.68
N VAL A 83 40.07 13.02 -48.67
CA VAL A 83 40.24 11.76 -47.94
C VAL A 83 39.94 10.56 -48.83
N ARG A 84 38.93 10.66 -49.71
CA ARG A 84 38.64 9.62 -50.72
C ARG A 84 39.79 9.45 -51.71
N LYS A 85 40.36 10.54 -52.23
CA LYS A 85 41.54 10.48 -53.11
C LYS A 85 42.73 9.83 -52.40
N MET A 86 42.96 10.17 -51.14
CA MET A 86 44.01 9.55 -50.30
C MET A 86 43.79 8.04 -50.15
N ALA A 87 42.56 7.60 -49.90
CA ALA A 87 42.22 6.18 -49.79
C ALA A 87 42.51 5.42 -51.11
N VAL A 88 42.18 6.01 -52.27
CA VAL A 88 42.49 5.43 -53.59
C VAL A 88 44.01 5.34 -53.83
N ILE A 89 44.78 6.34 -53.39
CA ILE A 89 46.24 6.30 -53.48
C ILE A 89 46.81 5.18 -52.60
N LEU A 90 46.33 5.06 -51.36
CA LEU A 90 46.74 3.99 -50.43
C LEU A 90 46.41 2.59 -50.98
N GLU A 91 45.28 2.44 -51.66
CA GLU A 91 44.88 1.19 -52.33
C GLU A 91 45.79 0.88 -53.52
N LYS A 92 46.04 1.87 -54.40
CA LYS A 92 46.86 1.67 -55.60
C LYS A 92 48.34 1.47 -55.32
N THR A 93 48.83 1.97 -54.19
CA THR A 93 50.23 1.81 -53.77
C THR A 93 50.47 0.55 -52.93
N ASP A 94 49.45 -0.29 -52.73
CA ASP A 94 49.48 -1.47 -51.85
C ASP A 94 50.06 -1.15 -50.46
N SER A 95 49.63 -0.02 -49.90
CA SER A 95 50.13 0.47 -48.63
C SER A 95 49.73 -0.44 -47.48
N ALA A 96 50.69 -0.75 -46.59
CA ALA A 96 50.43 -1.50 -45.35
C ALA A 96 49.36 -0.87 -44.44
N TYR A 97 49.06 0.43 -44.61
CA TYR A 97 48.05 1.15 -43.83
C TYR A 97 46.63 1.02 -44.41
N PHE A 98 46.47 0.61 -45.67
CA PHE A 98 45.17 0.52 -46.34
C PHE A 98 44.19 -0.46 -45.65
N PRO A 99 44.60 -1.67 -45.19
CA PRO A 99 43.71 -2.57 -44.45
C PRO A 99 43.19 -1.97 -43.14
N CYS A 100 44.03 -1.18 -42.44
CA CYS A 100 43.64 -0.50 -41.21
C CYS A 100 42.60 0.60 -41.49
N PHE A 101 42.83 1.42 -42.52
CA PHE A 101 41.89 2.45 -42.94
C PHE A 101 40.53 1.86 -43.36
N LYS A 102 40.54 0.78 -44.17
CA LYS A 102 39.33 0.07 -44.58
C LYS A 102 38.55 -0.49 -43.39
N THR A 103 39.24 -1.06 -42.41
CA THR A 103 38.62 -1.58 -41.18
C THR A 103 37.99 -0.45 -40.36
N LEU A 104 38.69 0.68 -40.19
CA LEU A 104 38.19 1.85 -39.48
C LEU A 104 36.92 2.42 -40.14
N PHE A 105 36.94 2.58 -41.47
CA PHE A 105 35.79 3.06 -42.22
C PHE A 105 34.58 2.13 -42.06
N ARG A 106 34.79 0.81 -42.17
CA ARG A 106 33.73 -0.20 -41.94
C ARG A 106 33.16 -0.11 -40.52
N ASN A 107 34.01 0.04 -39.50
CA ASN A 107 33.57 0.15 -38.11
C ASN A 107 32.73 1.41 -37.88
N ILE A 108 33.09 2.54 -38.51
CA ILE A 108 32.33 3.79 -38.41
C ILE A 108 30.97 3.65 -39.09
N VAL A 109 30.92 3.06 -40.29
CA VAL A 109 29.65 2.79 -40.98
C VAL A 109 28.73 1.90 -40.13
N ALA A 110 29.28 0.84 -39.53
CA ALA A 110 28.52 -0.05 -38.65
C ALA A 110 28.04 0.66 -37.37
N ALA A 111 28.92 1.41 -36.71
CA ALA A 111 28.58 2.17 -35.50
C ALA A 111 27.54 3.27 -35.79
N LEU A 112 27.61 3.88 -36.97
CA LEU A 112 26.65 4.89 -37.41
C LEU A 112 25.27 4.25 -37.66
N ALA A 113 25.23 3.09 -38.30
CA ALA A 113 23.99 2.33 -38.48
C ALA A 113 23.35 1.93 -37.14
N GLU A 114 24.16 1.45 -36.19
CA GLU A 114 23.72 1.16 -34.81
C GLU A 114 23.13 2.41 -34.14
N ALA A 115 23.86 3.53 -34.16
CA ALA A 115 23.43 4.75 -33.49
C ALA A 115 22.13 5.31 -34.11
N LYS A 116 21.99 5.27 -35.44
CA LYS A 116 20.77 5.69 -36.14
C LYS A 116 19.55 4.87 -35.74
N ASP A 117 19.69 3.55 -35.72
CA ASP A 117 18.62 2.62 -35.33
C ASP A 117 18.19 2.86 -33.87
N ILE A 118 19.16 2.92 -32.94
CA ILE A 118 18.86 3.12 -31.51
C ILE A 118 18.20 4.48 -31.27
N VAL A 119 18.69 5.57 -31.86
CA VAL A 119 18.09 6.91 -31.70
C VAL A 119 16.67 6.95 -32.27
N LEU A 120 16.44 6.33 -33.44
CA LEU A 120 15.13 6.26 -34.07
C LEU A 120 14.09 5.61 -33.14
N TYR A 121 14.43 4.46 -32.56
CA TYR A 121 13.51 3.70 -31.71
C TYR A 121 13.40 4.23 -30.27
N LEU A 122 14.42 4.91 -29.73
CA LEU A 122 14.31 5.53 -28.40
C LEU A 122 13.49 6.82 -28.40
N LYS A 123 13.29 7.47 -29.56
CA LYS A 123 12.58 8.76 -29.65
C LYS A 123 11.12 8.72 -29.16
N PRO A 124 10.29 7.71 -29.47
CA PRO A 124 8.93 7.59 -28.90
C PRO A 124 8.94 7.40 -27.39
N LEU A 125 9.90 6.63 -26.86
CA LEU A 125 10.02 6.36 -25.42
C LEU A 125 10.26 7.63 -24.61
N MET A 126 11.03 8.59 -25.14
CA MET A 126 11.27 9.87 -24.48
C MET A 126 9.99 10.63 -24.17
N LYS A 127 8.97 10.54 -25.04
CA LYS A 127 7.68 11.19 -24.78
C LYS A 127 6.95 10.54 -23.62
N HIS A 128 6.99 9.21 -23.52
CA HIS A 128 6.37 8.48 -22.42
C HIS A 128 7.10 8.71 -21.10
N LEU A 129 8.44 8.77 -21.11
CA LEU A 129 9.23 9.04 -19.91
C LEU A 129 9.06 10.48 -19.42
N ALA A 130 9.06 11.48 -20.32
CA ALA A 130 8.80 12.87 -19.95
C ALA A 130 7.37 13.03 -19.41
N LEU A 131 6.38 12.41 -20.05
CA LEU A 131 5.01 12.43 -19.56
C LEU A 131 4.91 11.80 -18.17
N LEU A 132 5.62 10.68 -17.95
CA LEU A 132 5.68 10.05 -16.64
C LEU A 132 6.30 10.98 -15.59
N GLU A 133 7.45 11.62 -15.91
CA GLU A 133 8.16 12.59 -15.06
C GLU A 133 7.28 13.79 -14.67
N ASP A 134 6.53 14.35 -15.63
CA ASP A 134 5.73 15.56 -15.47
C ASP A 134 4.33 15.32 -14.85
N THR A 135 3.92 14.06 -14.70
CA THR A 135 2.59 13.70 -14.17
C THR A 135 2.67 13.43 -12.66
N ASP A 136 1.67 13.91 -11.92
CA ASP A 136 1.50 13.57 -10.50
C ASP A 136 1.38 12.06 -10.31
N PHE A 137 2.06 11.52 -9.29
CA PHE A 137 2.14 10.07 -9.08
C PHE A 137 0.77 9.38 -8.91
N SER A 138 -0.24 10.10 -8.40
CA SER A 138 -1.63 9.61 -8.30
C SER A 138 -2.29 9.32 -9.64
N GLU A 139 -1.79 9.93 -10.72
CA GLU A 139 -2.36 9.81 -12.06
C GLU A 139 -1.44 9.03 -13.01
N VAL A 140 -0.35 8.43 -12.51
CA VAL A 140 0.65 7.72 -13.32
C VAL A 140 0.12 6.42 -13.93
N THR A 141 -0.79 5.72 -13.25
CA THR A 141 -1.25 4.37 -13.60
C THR A 141 -1.67 4.17 -15.08
N PRO A 142 -2.46 5.07 -15.70
CA PRO A 142 -2.87 4.94 -17.11
C PRO A 142 -1.70 5.01 -18.10
N PHE A 143 -0.57 5.61 -17.72
CA PHE A 143 0.60 5.80 -18.59
C PHE A 143 1.57 4.61 -18.57
N LEU A 144 1.47 3.73 -17.57
CA LEU A 144 2.34 2.55 -17.42
C LEU A 144 2.17 1.56 -18.58
N ARG A 145 0.94 1.32 -19.03
CA ARG A 145 0.64 0.38 -20.12
C ARG A 145 1.21 0.88 -21.47
N PRO A 146 0.95 2.13 -21.92
CA PRO A 146 1.61 2.69 -23.10
C PRO A 146 3.14 2.68 -23.04
N LEU A 147 3.71 2.94 -21.85
CA LEU A 147 5.16 2.91 -21.64
C LEU A 147 5.74 1.52 -21.92
N LEU A 148 5.23 0.47 -21.26
CA LEU A 148 5.72 -0.90 -21.45
C LEU A 148 5.47 -1.41 -22.87
N TYR A 149 4.33 -1.08 -23.46
CA TYR A 149 4.04 -1.40 -24.85
C TYR A 149 5.10 -0.82 -25.80
N THR A 150 5.51 0.43 -25.58
CA THR A 150 6.58 1.07 -26.37
C THR A 150 7.92 0.39 -26.15
N VAL A 151 8.23 -0.02 -24.92
CA VAL A 151 9.44 -0.81 -24.62
C VAL A 151 9.46 -2.13 -25.40
N CYS A 152 8.35 -2.85 -25.47
CA CYS A 152 8.21 -4.09 -26.25
C CYS A 152 8.37 -3.83 -27.76
N LEU A 153 7.80 -2.75 -28.30
CA LEU A 153 7.99 -2.36 -29.70
C LEU A 153 9.45 -2.07 -30.04
N ILE A 154 10.15 -1.34 -29.16
CA ILE A 154 11.58 -1.05 -29.33
C ILE A 154 12.38 -2.35 -29.37
N TRP A 155 12.06 -3.28 -28.46
CA TRP A 155 12.71 -4.58 -28.40
C TRP A 155 12.51 -5.41 -29.68
N SER A 156 11.30 -5.42 -30.24
CA SER A 156 10.99 -6.26 -31.42
C SER A 156 11.43 -5.65 -32.76
N HIS A 157 11.49 -4.32 -32.87
CA HIS A 157 11.78 -3.64 -34.15
C HIS A 157 13.24 -3.18 -34.29
N SER A 158 13.92 -2.81 -33.20
CA SER A 158 15.31 -2.35 -33.27
C SER A 158 16.26 -3.52 -33.47
N CYS A 159 17.08 -3.44 -34.51
CA CYS A 159 18.08 -4.47 -34.80
C CYS A 159 19.28 -4.41 -33.84
N TYR A 160 19.49 -3.26 -33.18
CA TYR A 160 20.67 -3.03 -32.34
C TYR A 160 20.33 -2.82 -30.86
N TYR A 161 19.07 -2.58 -30.50
CA TYR A 161 18.63 -2.43 -29.10
C TYR A 161 18.16 -3.74 -28.46
N CYS A 162 17.89 -4.78 -29.26
CA CYS A 162 17.50 -6.13 -28.83
C CYS A 162 18.65 -6.90 -28.12
N ASN A 163 19.24 -6.29 -27.09
CA ASN A 163 20.31 -6.82 -26.28
C ASN A 163 19.92 -6.77 -24.80
N SER A 164 20.07 -7.90 -24.10
CA SER A 164 19.71 -8.06 -22.69
C SER A 164 20.29 -6.96 -21.80
N SER A 165 21.55 -6.56 -21.99
CA SER A 165 22.19 -5.51 -21.18
C SER A 165 21.54 -4.14 -21.38
N LYS A 166 21.09 -3.81 -22.60
CA LYS A 166 20.45 -2.52 -22.90
C LYS A 166 19.06 -2.45 -22.26
N ILE A 167 18.24 -3.50 -22.44
CA ILE A 167 16.88 -3.55 -21.89
C ILE A 167 16.86 -3.62 -20.36
N ILE A 168 17.77 -4.39 -19.74
CA ILE A 168 17.90 -4.47 -18.28
C ILE A 168 18.11 -3.08 -17.70
N VAL A 169 19.05 -2.32 -18.26
CA VAL A 169 19.31 -0.98 -17.71
C VAL A 169 18.13 -0.05 -17.95
N LEU A 170 17.43 -0.14 -19.08
CA LEU A 170 16.23 0.66 -19.30
C LEU A 170 15.15 0.35 -18.27
N LEU A 171 14.83 -0.92 -18.05
CA LEU A 171 13.82 -1.32 -17.08
C LEU A 171 14.19 -0.90 -15.65
N ARG A 172 15.47 -1.04 -15.26
CA ARG A 172 15.97 -0.54 -13.97
C ARG A 172 15.77 0.96 -13.82
N GLN A 173 15.97 1.72 -14.90
CA GLN A 173 15.78 3.16 -14.88
C GLN A 173 14.30 3.53 -14.73
N ILE A 174 13.40 2.82 -15.42
CA ILE A 174 11.94 3.01 -15.24
C ILE A 174 11.54 2.69 -13.79
N CYS A 175 12.05 1.59 -13.22
CA CYS A 175 11.81 1.24 -11.81
C CYS A 175 12.28 2.34 -10.87
N ASN A 176 13.50 2.86 -11.05
CA ASN A 176 14.04 3.92 -10.23
C ASN A 176 13.23 5.22 -10.35
N LEU A 177 12.75 5.55 -11.55
CA LEU A 177 11.89 6.72 -11.76
C LEU A 177 10.58 6.58 -10.97
N LEU A 178 9.92 5.42 -11.04
CA LEU A 178 8.71 5.15 -10.27
C LEU A 178 8.96 5.19 -8.75
N ILE A 179 10.10 4.67 -8.27
CA ILE A 179 10.47 4.74 -6.85
C ILE A 179 10.65 6.20 -6.43
N ASN A 180 11.39 7.01 -7.20
CA ASN A 180 11.64 8.41 -6.86
C ASN A 180 10.37 9.25 -6.88
N GLN A 181 9.47 9.02 -7.85
CA GLN A 181 8.20 9.74 -7.93
C GLN A 181 7.19 9.30 -6.88
N SER A 182 7.37 8.13 -6.26
CA SER A 182 6.44 7.60 -5.27
C SER A 182 6.43 8.39 -3.94
N ASP A 183 7.03 9.58 -3.92
CA ASP A 183 7.20 10.54 -2.82
C ASP A 183 6.17 10.31 -1.72
N VAL A 184 6.61 9.51 -0.74
CA VAL A 184 5.75 8.95 0.31
C VAL A 184 5.67 9.93 1.48
N ASP A 185 6.20 11.14 1.32
CA ASP A 185 6.11 12.16 2.34
C ASP A 185 4.62 12.45 2.61
N GLU A 186 4.23 12.16 3.85
CA GLU A 186 3.07 12.70 4.58
C GLU A 186 1.74 11.93 4.63
N ALA A 187 1.50 10.75 4.02
CA ALA A 187 0.22 10.06 4.30
C ALA A 187 0.18 8.55 4.07
N LYS A 188 -0.48 7.81 4.97
CA LYS A 188 -0.89 6.40 4.76
C LYS A 188 -1.58 6.19 3.41
N GLN A 189 -2.38 7.16 2.96
CA GLN A 189 -3.06 7.11 1.66
C GLN A 189 -2.06 7.17 0.50
N ARG A 190 -0.98 7.94 0.61
CA ARG A 190 0.11 7.96 -0.37
C ARG A 190 0.87 6.63 -0.37
N VAL A 191 1.16 6.02 0.79
CA VAL A 191 1.75 4.67 0.87
C VAL A 191 0.88 3.63 0.15
N GLN A 192 -0.44 3.67 0.37
CA GLN A 192 -1.40 2.76 -0.28
C GLN A 192 -1.42 2.95 -1.80
N LEU A 193 -1.48 4.19 -2.26
CA LEU A 193 -1.41 4.55 -3.67
C LEU A 193 -0.09 4.07 -4.29
N SER A 194 1.05 4.39 -3.69
CA SER A 194 2.39 3.93 -4.11
C SER A 194 2.48 2.42 -4.23
N LEU A 195 2.03 1.68 -3.21
CA LEU A 195 1.98 0.22 -3.28
C LEU A 195 1.10 -0.28 -4.43
N SER A 196 -0.06 0.33 -4.64
CA SER A 196 -0.97 -0.09 -5.71
C SER A 196 -0.38 0.15 -7.10
N THR A 197 0.16 1.35 -7.37
CA THR A 197 0.74 1.72 -8.65
C THR A 197 1.96 0.88 -8.98
N LEU A 198 2.84 0.64 -7.99
CA LEU A 198 4.04 -0.18 -8.18
C LEU A 198 3.70 -1.67 -8.41
N LYS A 199 2.68 -2.20 -7.72
CA LYS A 199 2.16 -3.56 -7.98
C LYS A 199 1.58 -3.68 -9.39
N ILE A 200 0.80 -2.70 -9.83
CA ILE A 200 0.26 -2.66 -11.20
C ILE A 200 1.40 -2.63 -12.22
N PHE A 201 2.44 -1.81 -12.01
CA PHE A 201 3.60 -1.81 -12.91
C PHE A 201 4.26 -3.20 -13.00
N ARG A 202 4.39 -3.89 -11.86
CA ARG A 202 4.95 -5.24 -11.83
C ARG A 202 4.08 -6.25 -12.57
N GLU A 203 2.77 -6.24 -12.34
CA GLU A 203 1.81 -7.10 -13.03
C GLU A 203 1.82 -6.84 -14.55
N LEU A 204 1.86 -5.57 -14.98
CA LEU A 204 1.97 -5.21 -16.37
C LEU A 204 3.28 -5.70 -16.99
N PHE A 205 4.41 -5.60 -16.27
CA PHE A 205 5.66 -6.14 -16.76
C PHE A 205 5.58 -7.64 -17.02
N ASP A 206 5.01 -8.41 -16.09
CA ASP A 206 4.85 -9.85 -16.23
C ASP A 206 3.87 -10.18 -17.39
N GLU A 207 2.76 -9.45 -17.53
CA GLU A 207 1.83 -9.54 -18.69
C GLU A 207 2.56 -9.30 -20.01
N TYR A 208 3.32 -8.20 -20.14
CA TYR A 208 4.02 -7.85 -21.37
C TYR A 208 5.20 -8.76 -21.69
N LYS A 209 5.84 -9.35 -20.67
CA LYS A 209 6.88 -10.36 -20.86
C LYS A 209 6.30 -11.63 -21.49
N GLU A 210 5.13 -12.08 -21.06
CA GLU A 210 4.43 -13.23 -21.65
C GLU A 210 3.94 -12.95 -23.06
N ARG A 211 3.42 -11.73 -23.29
CA ARG A 211 2.90 -11.28 -24.59
C ARG A 211 3.98 -10.82 -25.57
N LEU A 212 5.25 -10.81 -25.15
CA LEU A 212 6.37 -10.34 -25.96
C LEU A 212 6.45 -10.99 -27.36
N PRO A 213 6.12 -12.29 -27.56
CA PRO A 213 6.09 -12.89 -28.90
C PRO A 213 5.11 -12.24 -29.87
N GLU A 214 4.00 -11.66 -29.39
CA GLU A 214 2.98 -10.99 -30.22
C GLU A 214 3.54 -9.78 -30.99
N PHE A 215 4.64 -9.19 -30.49
CA PHE A 215 5.28 -8.01 -31.06
C PHE A 215 6.22 -8.33 -32.23
N PHE A 216 6.52 -9.61 -32.49
CA PHE A 216 7.39 -10.06 -33.56
C PHE A 216 6.56 -10.45 -34.78
N ILE A 217 6.45 -9.55 -35.76
CA ILE A 217 5.75 -9.80 -37.02
C ILE A 217 6.76 -10.25 -38.07
N GLY A 218 6.65 -11.51 -38.52
CA GLY A 218 7.50 -12.05 -39.59
C GLY A 218 8.96 -12.33 -39.20
N ARG A 219 9.25 -12.40 -37.89
CA ARG A 219 10.56 -12.78 -37.32
C ARG A 219 10.37 -13.75 -36.17
N GLU A 220 11.39 -14.55 -35.87
CA GLU A 220 11.38 -15.41 -34.69
C GLU A 220 11.32 -14.56 -33.40
N PRO A 221 10.43 -14.91 -32.46
CA PRO A 221 10.35 -14.22 -31.17
C PRO A 221 11.66 -14.31 -30.38
N MET A 222 12.16 -13.17 -29.93
CA MET A 222 13.29 -13.12 -29.00
C MET A 222 12.78 -12.78 -27.60
N PRO A 223 12.62 -13.77 -26.70
CA PRO A 223 12.16 -13.51 -25.34
C PRO A 223 13.24 -12.82 -24.51
N TRP A 224 12.82 -12.17 -23.41
CA TRP A 224 13.74 -11.69 -22.39
C TRP A 224 14.29 -12.85 -21.55
N THR A 225 15.59 -13.09 -21.63
CA THR A 225 16.27 -14.25 -21.03
C THR A 225 16.97 -13.96 -19.69
N PHE A 226 16.81 -12.76 -19.13
CA PHE A 226 17.44 -12.38 -17.87
C PHE A 226 16.59 -12.75 -16.64
N HIS A 227 17.26 -13.02 -15.52
CA HIS A 227 16.59 -13.25 -14.24
C HIS A 227 15.91 -11.95 -13.74
N PRO A 228 14.64 -11.95 -13.31
CA PRO A 228 13.92 -10.75 -12.90
C PRO A 228 14.65 -9.91 -11.83
N ASN A 229 15.34 -10.55 -10.88
CA ASN A 229 16.06 -9.85 -9.81
C ASN A 229 17.11 -8.86 -10.34
N ILE A 230 17.71 -9.10 -11.50
CA ILE A 230 18.70 -8.17 -12.08
C ILE A 230 18.06 -6.80 -12.36
N VAL A 231 16.76 -6.77 -12.64
CA VAL A 231 15.99 -5.54 -12.86
C VAL A 231 15.31 -5.07 -11.58
N PHE A 232 14.71 -6.00 -10.83
CA PHE A 232 13.72 -5.68 -9.81
C PHE A 232 14.19 -5.83 -8.36
N GLU A 233 15.44 -6.21 -8.08
CA GLU A 233 15.91 -6.39 -6.69
C GLU A 233 15.65 -5.16 -5.80
N ARG A 234 16.13 -3.97 -6.23
CA ARG A 234 15.88 -2.72 -5.50
C ARG A 234 14.40 -2.35 -5.46
N PHE A 235 13.68 -2.58 -6.56
CA PHE A 235 12.24 -2.29 -6.66
C PHE A 235 11.41 -3.15 -5.70
N GLN A 236 11.74 -4.43 -5.60
CA GLN A 236 11.09 -5.36 -4.70
C GLN A 236 11.41 -5.02 -3.24
N SER A 237 12.67 -4.72 -2.93
CA SER A 237 13.07 -4.30 -1.58
C SER A 237 12.32 -3.02 -1.14
N PHE A 238 12.14 -2.06 -2.04
CA PHE A 238 11.33 -0.87 -1.79
C PHE A 238 9.84 -1.20 -1.60
N LEU A 239 9.26 -2.07 -2.43
CA LEU A 239 7.88 -2.56 -2.25
C LEU A 239 7.68 -3.24 -0.89
N ASP A 240 8.61 -4.10 -0.48
CA ASP A 240 8.58 -4.78 0.81
C ASP A 240 8.68 -3.78 1.97
N ARG A 241 9.52 -2.74 1.81
CA ARG A 241 9.60 -1.64 2.76
C ARG A 241 8.26 -0.90 2.89
N LEU A 242 7.61 -0.55 1.78
CA LEU A 242 6.31 0.10 1.79
C LEU A 242 5.22 -0.77 2.43
N ASN A 243 5.20 -2.08 2.19
CA ASN A 243 4.26 -3.00 2.86
C ASN A 243 4.50 -3.02 4.39
N THR A 244 5.75 -2.95 4.81
CA THR A 244 6.14 -2.89 6.23
C THR A 244 5.62 -1.60 6.87
N VAL A 245 5.83 -0.46 6.21
CA VAL A 245 5.33 0.86 6.65
C VAL A 245 3.80 0.90 6.69
N GLN A 246 3.13 0.32 5.69
CA GLN A 246 1.67 0.20 5.69
C GLN A 246 1.17 -0.63 6.88
N SER A 247 1.84 -1.74 7.20
CA SER A 247 1.51 -2.60 8.34
C SER A 247 1.71 -1.88 9.68
N PHE A 248 2.76 -1.06 9.78
CA PHE A 248 2.97 -0.16 10.91
C PHE A 248 1.81 0.83 11.08
N PHE A 249 1.41 1.56 10.03
CA PHE A 249 0.30 2.50 10.11
C PHE A 249 -1.04 1.84 10.46
N ASN A 250 -1.30 0.65 9.93
CA ASN A 250 -2.48 -0.13 10.30
C ASN A 250 -2.48 -0.45 11.81
N THR A 251 -1.33 -0.86 12.35
CA THR A 251 -1.18 -1.12 13.78
C THR A 251 -1.44 0.13 14.62
N VAL A 252 -0.84 1.26 14.24
CA VAL A 252 -1.04 2.53 14.96
C VAL A 252 -2.51 2.93 14.98
N ILE A 253 -3.20 2.88 13.83
CA ILE A 253 -4.62 3.25 13.75
C ILE A 253 -5.50 2.34 14.61
N GLU A 254 -5.25 1.03 14.64
CA GLU A 254 -6.02 0.12 15.49
C GLU A 254 -5.80 0.42 16.98
N PHE A 255 -4.57 0.68 17.41
CA PHE A 255 -4.29 1.01 18.81
C PHE A 255 -4.82 2.39 19.21
N MET A 256 -4.86 3.36 18.30
CA MET A 256 -5.45 4.68 18.57
C MET A 256 -6.95 4.61 18.85
N LYS A 257 -7.67 3.58 18.36
CA LYS A 257 -9.09 3.39 18.69
C LYS A 257 -9.30 3.09 20.18
N LEU A 258 -8.29 2.53 20.87
CA LEU A 258 -8.37 2.17 22.29
C LEU A 258 -8.52 3.39 23.21
N GLU A 259 -8.14 4.60 22.75
CA GLU A 259 -8.29 5.84 23.53
C GLU A 259 -9.73 6.07 23.99
N LYS A 260 -10.71 5.70 23.15
CA LYS A 260 -12.14 5.91 23.40
C LYS A 260 -12.86 4.64 23.89
N VAL A 261 -12.14 3.54 24.07
CA VAL A 261 -12.73 2.26 24.48
C VAL A 261 -12.94 2.27 26.00
N GLU A 262 -14.20 2.27 26.41
CA GLU A 262 -14.59 2.13 27.80
C GLU A 262 -15.49 0.89 27.98
N ILE A 263 -15.07 -0.02 28.86
CA ILE A 263 -15.85 -1.19 29.24
C ILE A 263 -16.78 -0.82 30.39
N GLY A 264 -18.08 -1.02 30.18
CA GLY A 264 -19.11 -0.88 31.21
C GLY A 264 -19.25 -2.12 32.11
N GLY A 265 -20.15 -2.06 33.10
CA GLY A 265 -20.47 -3.19 33.97
C GLY A 265 -19.74 -3.19 35.32
N LEU A 266 -19.98 -4.24 36.14
CA LEU A 266 -19.54 -4.32 37.53
C LEU A 266 -18.02 -4.24 37.69
N LYS A 267 -17.28 -4.90 36.79
CA LYS A 267 -15.81 -4.86 36.71
C LYS A 267 -15.29 -3.90 35.64
N GLY A 268 -16.17 -3.13 35.00
CA GLY A 268 -15.85 -2.26 33.88
C GLY A 268 -14.73 -1.26 34.21
N ARG A 269 -14.76 -0.63 35.39
CA ARG A 269 -13.69 0.31 35.82
C ARG A 269 -12.30 -0.33 35.86
N ILE A 270 -12.20 -1.58 36.31
CA ILE A 270 -10.93 -2.30 36.42
C ILE A 270 -10.45 -2.76 35.03
N LEU A 271 -11.37 -3.16 34.15
CA LEU A 271 -11.02 -3.59 32.80
C LEU A 271 -10.63 -2.39 31.92
N SER A 272 -11.37 -1.28 32.01
CA SER A 272 -11.04 -0.01 31.34
C SER A 272 -9.70 0.54 31.80
N SER A 273 -9.37 0.49 33.10
CA SER A 273 -8.06 0.95 33.57
C SER A 273 -6.90 0.10 33.02
N ARG A 274 -7.12 -1.21 32.82
CA ARG A 274 -6.13 -2.09 32.16
C ARG A 274 -5.95 -1.75 30.68
N ILE A 275 -7.03 -1.43 29.96
CA ILE A 275 -6.96 -0.98 28.55
C ILE A 275 -6.19 0.34 28.45
N VAL A 276 -6.49 1.30 29.32
CA VAL A 276 -5.77 2.58 29.39
C VAL A 276 -4.28 2.37 29.65
N ALA A 277 -3.92 1.43 30.54
CA ALA A 277 -2.51 1.09 30.78
C ALA A 277 -1.81 0.50 29.54
N VAL A 278 -2.48 -0.43 28.83
CA VAL A 278 -1.98 -0.99 27.57
C VAL A 278 -1.80 0.12 26.51
N PHE A 279 -2.75 1.05 26.41
CA PHE A 279 -2.66 2.17 25.48
C PHE A 279 -1.52 3.15 25.84
N ALA A 280 -1.31 3.42 27.13
CA ALA A 280 -0.20 4.26 27.58
C ALA A 280 1.16 3.64 27.23
N GLU A 281 1.33 2.34 27.44
CA GLU A 281 2.55 1.59 27.11
C GLU A 281 2.78 1.54 25.59
N PHE A 282 1.71 1.37 24.81
CA PHE A 282 1.78 1.50 23.36
C PHE A 282 2.32 2.88 22.93
N ASN A 283 1.81 3.97 23.52
CA ASN A 283 2.26 5.32 23.20
C ASN A 283 3.73 5.56 23.58
N GLU A 284 4.22 4.96 24.66
CA GLU A 284 5.63 4.99 25.02
C GLU A 284 6.49 4.30 23.94
N HIS A 285 6.11 3.09 23.53
CA HIS A 285 6.82 2.37 22.46
C HIS A 285 6.77 3.11 21.13
N LEU A 286 5.62 3.69 20.78
CA LEU A 286 5.45 4.52 19.59
C LEU A 286 6.36 5.76 19.66
N SER A 287 6.43 6.44 20.81
CA SER A 287 7.31 7.60 20.98
C SER A 287 8.78 7.26 20.84
N VAL A 288 9.24 6.11 21.38
CA VAL A 288 10.62 5.66 21.23
C VAL A 288 10.94 5.38 19.77
N PHE A 289 10.04 4.68 19.07
CA PHE A 289 10.19 4.38 17.65
C PHE A 289 10.22 5.64 16.79
N ALA A 290 9.45 6.65 17.20
CA ALA A 290 9.35 7.93 16.52
C ALA A 290 10.57 8.85 16.69
N CYS A 291 11.40 8.63 17.71
CA CYS A 291 12.64 9.39 17.91
C CYS A 291 13.80 8.93 17.02
N LYS A 292 13.62 7.87 16.24
CA LYS A 292 14.65 7.33 15.34
C LYS A 292 14.87 8.27 14.16
N THR A 293 16.14 8.42 13.74
CA THR A 293 16.56 9.46 12.78
C THR A 293 16.93 8.92 11.40
N TYR A 294 16.75 7.63 11.15
CA TYR A 294 17.00 7.04 9.82
C TYR A 294 15.86 7.32 8.85
N ASP A 295 16.15 7.19 7.56
CA ASP A 295 15.12 7.22 6.52
C ASP A 295 14.38 5.86 6.49
N VAL A 296 13.12 5.89 6.90
CA VAL A 296 12.24 4.71 6.95
C VAL A 296 12.04 4.10 5.56
N LEU A 297 12.06 4.91 4.50
CA LEU A 297 11.78 4.49 3.13
C LEU A 297 13.01 3.95 2.42
N ASN A 298 14.21 4.19 2.95
CA ASN A 298 15.44 3.66 2.36
C ASN A 298 15.50 2.13 2.51
N PRO A 299 15.44 1.36 1.39
CA PRO A 299 15.51 -0.10 1.46
C PRO A 299 16.90 -0.61 1.87
N GLU A 300 17.96 0.18 1.66
CA GLU A 300 19.34 -0.20 1.96
C GLU A 300 19.68 -0.08 3.46
N ASP A 301 18.85 0.63 4.23
CA ASP A 301 19.04 0.77 5.67
C ASP A 301 18.33 -0.35 6.44
N GLU A 302 19.10 -1.29 6.97
CA GLU A 302 18.60 -2.40 7.77
C GLU A 302 18.22 -2.02 9.21
N ALA A 303 18.63 -0.85 9.70
CA ALA A 303 18.37 -0.43 11.09
C ALA A 303 16.87 -0.34 11.39
N PHE A 304 16.09 0.20 10.45
CA PHE A 304 14.62 0.22 10.55
C PHE A 304 14.02 -1.17 10.70
N VAL A 305 14.53 -2.16 9.95
CA VAL A 305 13.98 -3.52 9.98
C VAL A 305 14.19 -4.14 11.36
N GLN A 306 15.38 -3.95 11.93
CA GLN A 306 15.70 -4.44 13.28
C GLN A 306 14.82 -3.79 14.35
N ASP A 307 14.74 -2.46 14.34
CA ASP A 307 13.90 -1.70 15.29
C ASP A 307 12.40 -2.04 15.11
N TYR A 308 11.94 -2.27 13.88
CA TYR A 308 10.56 -2.65 13.61
C TYR A 308 10.24 -4.06 14.10
N VAL A 309 11.16 -5.02 13.98
CA VAL A 309 11.00 -6.37 14.54
C VAL A 309 10.89 -6.31 16.07
N GLU A 310 11.69 -5.47 16.72
CA GLU A 310 11.60 -5.26 18.17
C GLU A 310 10.26 -4.59 18.55
N PHE A 311 9.86 -3.55 17.82
CA PHE A 311 8.57 -2.91 18.01
C PHE A 311 7.41 -3.92 17.87
N GLN A 312 7.41 -4.74 16.83
CA GLN A 312 6.42 -5.80 16.64
C GLN A 312 6.43 -6.84 17.77
N ALA A 313 7.58 -7.15 18.35
CA ALA A 313 7.65 -8.04 19.51
C ALA A 313 6.91 -7.44 20.72
N ARG A 314 7.09 -6.14 20.97
CA ARG A 314 6.38 -5.40 22.03
C ARG A 314 4.88 -5.30 21.74
N ILE A 315 4.48 -4.99 20.51
CA ILE A 315 3.06 -4.97 20.10
C ILE A 315 2.39 -6.33 20.30
N ARG A 316 3.08 -7.44 20.00
CA ARG A 316 2.54 -8.78 20.23
C ARG A 316 2.28 -9.07 21.71
N ASP A 317 3.07 -8.53 22.62
CA ASP A 317 2.81 -8.64 24.06
C ASP A 317 1.55 -7.85 24.47
N LEU A 318 1.44 -6.62 23.99
CA LEU A 318 0.25 -5.77 24.22
C LEU A 318 -1.02 -6.40 23.65
N ASP A 319 -0.97 -7.00 22.46
CA ASP A 319 -2.09 -7.71 21.84
C ASP A 319 -2.55 -8.90 22.71
N ARG A 320 -1.64 -9.69 23.28
CA ARG A 320 -2.00 -10.81 24.19
C ARG A 320 -2.64 -10.32 25.48
N ARG A 321 -2.09 -9.25 26.08
CA ARG A 321 -2.66 -8.64 27.27
C ARG A 321 -4.05 -8.09 27.00
N LEU A 322 -4.23 -7.42 25.86
CA LEU A 322 -5.53 -6.90 25.43
C LEU A 322 -6.52 -8.04 25.18
N ALA A 323 -6.12 -9.12 24.49
CA ALA A 323 -6.94 -10.31 24.30
C ALA A 323 -7.45 -10.88 25.63
N SER A 324 -6.56 -11.02 26.63
CA SER A 324 -6.95 -11.49 27.97
C SER A 324 -7.97 -10.57 28.64
N VAL A 325 -7.79 -9.24 28.57
CA VAL A 325 -8.76 -8.28 29.12
C VAL A 325 -10.11 -8.38 28.40
N LEU A 326 -10.12 -8.54 27.09
CA LEU A 326 -11.34 -8.65 26.28
C LEU A 326 -12.09 -9.96 26.54
N CYS A 327 -11.38 -11.09 26.65
CA CYS A 327 -11.98 -12.36 27.04
C CYS A 327 -12.58 -12.28 28.45
N GLN A 328 -11.89 -11.64 29.40
CA GLN A 328 -12.44 -11.43 30.74
C GLN A 328 -13.68 -10.52 30.71
N ALA A 329 -13.67 -9.47 29.89
CA ALA A 329 -14.83 -8.60 29.71
C ALA A 329 -16.04 -9.35 29.15
N PHE A 330 -15.81 -10.28 28.22
CA PHE A 330 -16.85 -11.16 27.68
C PHE A 330 -17.41 -12.08 28.78
N ASP A 331 -16.54 -12.70 29.58
CA ASP A 331 -16.96 -13.62 30.65
C ASP A 331 -17.74 -12.90 31.78
N ASP A 332 -17.50 -11.60 31.97
CA ASP A 332 -18.24 -10.76 32.92
C ASP A 332 -19.59 -10.25 32.37
N CYS A 333 -19.93 -10.52 31.10
CA CYS A 333 -21.21 -10.12 30.51
C CYS A 333 -22.35 -11.08 30.92
N CYS A 334 -23.40 -10.55 31.54
CA CYS A 334 -24.52 -11.36 32.04
C CYS A 334 -25.66 -11.57 31.02
N ASN A 335 -25.70 -10.82 29.92
CA ASN A 335 -26.78 -10.90 28.93
C ASN A 335 -26.27 -10.60 27.51
N LEU A 336 -27.06 -11.03 26.51
CA LEU A 336 -26.74 -10.85 25.09
C LEU A 336 -26.55 -9.37 24.71
N GLU A 337 -27.33 -8.47 25.29
CA GLU A 337 -27.21 -7.03 25.00
C GLU A 337 -25.83 -6.48 25.40
N SER A 338 -25.31 -6.90 26.56
CA SER A 338 -23.99 -6.48 27.05
C SER A 338 -22.87 -7.05 26.17
N VAL A 339 -23.03 -8.31 25.72
CA VAL A 339 -22.08 -8.96 24.82
C VAL A 339 -22.00 -8.24 23.48
N PHE A 340 -23.15 -7.95 22.86
CA PHE A 340 -23.15 -7.24 21.57
C PHE A 340 -22.60 -5.82 21.70
N LYS A 341 -22.91 -5.10 22.78
CA LYS A 341 -22.31 -3.78 23.07
C LYS A 341 -20.80 -3.87 23.23
N LEU A 342 -20.27 -4.88 23.92
CA LEU A 342 -18.83 -5.08 24.05
C LEU A 342 -18.17 -5.26 22.68
N ILE A 343 -18.74 -6.13 21.83
CA ILE A 343 -18.23 -6.37 20.47
C ILE A 343 -18.27 -5.09 19.63
N GLU A 344 -19.33 -4.30 19.75
CA GLU A 344 -19.48 -3.02 19.03
C GLU A 344 -18.49 -1.96 19.50
N ILE A 345 -18.27 -1.82 20.81
CA ILE A 345 -17.33 -0.84 21.38
C ILE A 345 -15.88 -1.17 20.97
N VAL A 346 -15.52 -2.45 20.99
CA VAL A 346 -14.15 -2.89 20.65
C VAL A 346 -13.94 -2.89 19.13
N GLY A 347 -14.98 -3.20 18.36
CA GLY A 347 -14.99 -3.09 16.91
C GLY A 347 -13.85 -3.87 16.24
N SER A 348 -13.18 -3.24 15.28
CA SER A 348 -12.11 -3.85 14.47
C SER A 348 -10.86 -4.26 15.26
N VAL A 349 -10.72 -3.83 16.51
CA VAL A 349 -9.63 -4.31 17.37
C VAL A 349 -9.73 -5.82 17.57
N LEU A 350 -10.95 -6.40 17.53
CA LEU A 350 -11.16 -7.84 17.56
C LEU A 350 -10.63 -8.57 16.32
N ASP A 351 -10.47 -7.88 15.19
CA ASP A 351 -9.95 -8.48 13.94
C ASP A 351 -8.43 -8.66 13.96
N ARG A 352 -7.73 -8.10 14.95
CA ARG A 352 -6.28 -8.28 15.09
C ARG A 352 -5.98 -9.77 15.32
N PRO A 353 -5.02 -10.39 14.59
CA PRO A 353 -4.86 -11.83 14.54
C PRO A 353 -4.82 -12.53 15.92
N LEU A 354 -3.96 -12.06 16.83
CA LEU A 354 -3.82 -12.66 18.16
C LEU A 354 -5.06 -12.51 19.04
N ILE A 355 -5.79 -11.41 18.89
CA ILE A 355 -7.02 -11.16 19.64
C ILE A 355 -8.14 -12.02 19.06
N LYS A 356 -8.23 -12.09 17.74
CA LYS A 356 -9.19 -12.91 17.01
C LYS A 356 -9.05 -14.38 17.39
N ASP A 357 -7.84 -14.92 17.38
CA ASP A 357 -7.59 -16.34 17.69
C ASP A 357 -8.11 -16.73 19.09
N GLU A 358 -7.89 -15.87 20.08
CA GLU A 358 -8.36 -16.08 21.47
C GLU A 358 -9.88 -15.81 21.61
N PHE A 359 -10.40 -14.80 20.92
CA PHE A 359 -11.80 -14.39 21.04
C PHE A 359 -12.76 -15.23 20.22
N THR A 360 -12.31 -15.90 19.13
CA THR A 360 -13.16 -16.73 18.26
C THR A 360 -13.88 -17.83 19.05
N GLY A 361 -13.24 -18.41 20.06
CA GLY A 361 -13.87 -19.39 20.95
C GLY A 361 -15.09 -18.86 21.71
N LYS A 362 -15.18 -17.53 21.92
CA LYS A 362 -16.27 -16.89 22.65
C LYS A 362 -17.58 -16.81 21.87
N TYR A 363 -17.53 -16.80 20.53
CA TYR A 363 -18.76 -16.74 19.70
C TYR A 363 -19.67 -17.94 19.88
N LYS A 364 -19.13 -19.14 20.18
CA LYS A 364 -19.94 -20.32 20.48
C LYS A 364 -20.87 -20.08 21.68
N TYR A 365 -20.38 -19.42 22.73
CA TYR A 365 -21.19 -19.11 23.91
C TYR A 365 -22.29 -18.08 23.61
N ILE A 366 -22.12 -17.21 22.60
CA ILE A 366 -23.19 -16.30 22.16
C ILE A 366 -24.37 -17.10 21.60
N VAL A 367 -24.10 -18.16 20.84
CA VAL A 367 -25.14 -19.06 20.31
C VAL A 367 -25.87 -19.77 21.45
N GLU A 368 -25.14 -20.29 22.42
CA GLU A 368 -25.72 -20.94 23.61
C GLU A 368 -26.58 -19.96 24.42
N MET A 369 -26.12 -18.72 24.63
CA MET A 369 -26.91 -17.67 25.28
C MET A 369 -28.18 -17.32 24.50
N LEU A 370 -28.11 -17.30 23.16
CA LEU A 370 -29.27 -17.06 22.30
C LEU A 370 -30.29 -18.20 22.38
N GLU A 371 -29.83 -19.45 22.44
CA GLU A 371 -30.70 -20.62 22.63
C GLU A 371 -31.43 -20.57 23.98
N VAL A 372 -30.71 -20.27 25.06
CA VAL A 372 -31.29 -20.10 26.39
C VAL A 372 -32.35 -18.99 26.41
N GLU A 373 -32.08 -17.86 25.74
CA GLU A 373 -33.01 -16.74 25.67
C GLU A 373 -34.27 -17.06 24.84
N LEU A 374 -34.10 -17.80 23.74
CA LEU A 374 -35.22 -18.32 22.93
C LEU A 374 -36.09 -19.29 23.74
N ALA A 375 -35.48 -20.26 24.43
CA ALA A 375 -36.18 -21.22 25.26
C ALA A 375 -36.92 -20.54 26.43
N SER A 376 -36.28 -19.56 27.08
CA SER A 376 -36.89 -18.73 28.13
C SER A 376 -38.11 -17.98 27.60
N THR A 377 -38.00 -17.39 26.41
CA THR A 377 -39.09 -16.65 25.80
C THR A 377 -40.25 -17.56 25.36
N GLN A 378 -39.95 -18.74 24.82
CA GLN A 378 -40.94 -19.77 24.51
C GLN A 378 -41.70 -20.21 25.76
N ASN A 379 -40.98 -20.47 26.87
CA ASN A 379 -41.60 -20.84 28.13
C ASN A 379 -42.52 -19.74 28.68
N LEU A 380 -42.14 -18.47 28.57
CA LEU A 380 -43.01 -17.34 28.94
C LEU A 380 -44.25 -17.27 28.06
N TYR A 381 -44.11 -17.51 26.76
CA TYR A 381 -45.24 -17.55 25.84
C TYR A 381 -46.24 -18.65 26.24
N THR A 382 -45.76 -19.88 26.37
CA THR A 382 -46.59 -21.04 26.70
C THR A 382 -47.30 -20.86 28.05
N LYS A 383 -46.60 -20.40 29.09
CA LYS A 383 -47.20 -20.13 30.41
C LYS A 383 -48.36 -19.14 30.34
N GLN A 384 -48.20 -18.06 29.57
CA GLN A 384 -49.23 -17.04 29.44
C GLN A 384 -50.45 -17.56 28.66
N ILE A 385 -50.23 -18.31 27.57
CA ILE A 385 -51.30 -18.92 26.77
C ILE A 385 -52.08 -19.95 27.59
N THR A 386 -51.40 -20.85 28.32
CA THR A 386 -52.08 -21.83 29.18
C THR A 386 -52.87 -21.15 30.29
N THR A 387 -52.42 -20.01 30.82
CA THR A 387 -53.17 -19.23 31.81
C THR A 387 -54.44 -18.64 31.20
N LEU A 388 -54.34 -18.10 29.99
CA LEU A 388 -55.50 -17.58 29.25
C LEU A 388 -56.54 -18.68 28.98
N GLU A 389 -56.10 -19.86 28.54
CA GLU A 389 -56.98 -21.01 28.29
C GLU A 389 -57.66 -21.52 29.56
N LYS A 390 -56.93 -21.54 30.69
CA LYS A 390 -57.43 -22.09 31.96
C LYS A 390 -58.38 -21.14 32.70
N TYR A 391 -58.11 -19.84 32.68
CA TYR A 391 -58.83 -18.86 33.50
C TYR A 391 -59.65 -17.85 32.70
N GLY A 392 -59.51 -17.79 31.37
CA GLY A 392 -60.21 -16.84 30.51
C GLY A 392 -59.68 -15.40 30.58
N TRP A 393 -58.60 -15.16 31.32
CA TRP A 393 -57.93 -13.86 31.43
C TRP A 393 -56.41 -14.04 31.45
N MET A 394 -55.68 -13.01 31.04
CA MET A 394 -54.22 -12.98 31.08
C MET A 394 -53.70 -11.85 31.95
N PRO A 395 -52.61 -12.05 32.71
CA PRO A 395 -51.95 -10.98 33.43
C PRO A 395 -51.46 -9.89 32.48
N VAL A 396 -51.92 -8.66 32.68
CA VAL A 396 -51.50 -7.47 31.94
C VAL A 396 -50.96 -6.41 32.91
N ASP A 397 -50.16 -5.49 32.39
CA ASP A 397 -49.64 -4.35 33.14
C ASP A 397 -50.78 -3.53 33.78
N LYS A 398 -50.50 -2.94 34.95
CA LYS A 398 -51.46 -2.11 35.67
C LYS A 398 -51.95 -0.95 34.78
N ASN A 399 -53.25 -0.66 34.86
CA ASN A 399 -53.93 0.42 34.12
C ASN A 399 -53.99 0.26 32.59
N LEU A 400 -53.73 -0.95 32.04
CA LEU A 400 -53.96 -1.24 30.62
C LEU A 400 -55.27 -2.02 30.40
N PRO A 401 -56.08 -1.64 29.39
CA PRO A 401 -57.20 -2.46 28.95
C PRO A 401 -56.73 -3.85 28.53
N THR A 402 -57.54 -4.89 28.76
CA THR A 402 -57.17 -6.30 28.54
C THR A 402 -56.62 -6.58 27.14
N VAL A 403 -57.29 -6.09 26.10
CA VAL A 403 -56.87 -6.29 24.70
C VAL A 403 -55.56 -5.54 24.39
N ALA A 404 -55.45 -4.29 24.83
CA ALA A 404 -54.25 -3.48 24.61
C ALA A 404 -53.04 -4.02 25.38
N GLY A 405 -53.24 -4.49 26.61
CA GLY A 405 -52.23 -5.14 27.43
C GLY A 405 -51.74 -6.46 26.83
N ALA A 406 -52.67 -7.28 26.31
CA ALA A 406 -52.34 -8.51 25.60
C ALA A 406 -51.44 -8.27 24.39
N LEU A 407 -51.83 -7.31 23.53
CA LEU A 407 -51.07 -6.92 22.35
C LEU A 407 -49.69 -6.37 22.71
N ARG A 408 -49.62 -5.52 23.75
CA ARG A 408 -48.35 -4.96 24.25
C ARG A 408 -47.42 -6.05 24.75
N TRP A 409 -47.92 -7.00 25.53
CA TRP A 409 -47.12 -8.14 26.02
C TRP A 409 -46.57 -8.98 24.85
N ALA A 410 -47.42 -9.34 23.88
CA ALA A 410 -46.99 -10.09 22.70
C ALA A 410 -45.93 -9.32 21.89
N TYR A 411 -46.11 -8.01 21.75
CA TYR A 411 -45.13 -7.14 21.09
C TYR A 411 -43.79 -7.09 21.85
N GLN A 412 -43.81 -6.94 23.17
CA GLN A 412 -42.60 -6.96 24.01
C GLN A 412 -41.86 -8.30 23.91
N LEU A 413 -42.60 -9.41 23.93
CA LEU A 413 -42.04 -10.75 23.82
C LEU A 413 -41.37 -10.96 22.44
N ARG A 414 -42.00 -10.44 21.38
CA ARG A 414 -41.39 -10.42 20.04
C ARG A 414 -40.12 -9.57 20.01
N GLN A 415 -40.16 -8.35 20.53
CA GLN A 415 -39.00 -7.45 20.58
C GLN A 415 -37.82 -8.06 21.33
N ARG A 416 -38.08 -8.74 22.45
CA ARG A 416 -37.08 -9.45 23.26
C ARG A 416 -36.25 -10.45 22.45
N ILE A 417 -36.84 -11.13 21.47
CA ILE A 417 -36.13 -12.05 20.56
C ILE A 417 -35.56 -11.30 19.35
N THR A 418 -36.34 -10.40 18.75
CA THR A 418 -35.97 -9.76 17.49
C THR A 418 -34.67 -8.96 17.63
N ILE A 419 -34.46 -8.25 18.73
CA ILE A 419 -33.26 -7.43 18.92
C ILE A 419 -31.98 -8.29 18.95
N PRO A 420 -31.81 -9.29 19.87
CA PRO A 420 -30.63 -10.15 19.88
C PRO A 420 -30.41 -10.91 18.57
N VAL A 421 -31.47 -11.40 17.91
CA VAL A 421 -31.36 -12.11 16.63
C VAL A 421 -30.88 -11.19 15.51
N THR A 422 -31.32 -9.94 15.50
CA THR A 422 -30.89 -8.95 14.50
C THR A 422 -29.44 -8.56 14.73
N SER A 423 -29.02 -8.32 15.98
CA SER A 423 -27.62 -8.07 16.34
C SER A 423 -26.73 -9.25 15.99
N PHE A 424 -27.18 -10.48 16.26
CA PHE A 424 -26.46 -11.69 15.89
C PHE A 424 -26.28 -11.81 14.37
N ARG A 425 -27.31 -11.52 13.57
CA ARG A 425 -27.20 -11.51 12.09
C ARG A 425 -26.27 -10.43 11.56
N ALA A 426 -26.09 -9.33 12.30
CA ALA A 426 -25.19 -8.25 11.92
C ALA A 426 -23.73 -8.53 12.27
N LEU A 427 -23.44 -9.55 13.10
CA LEU A 427 -22.07 -9.95 13.39
C LEU A 427 -21.39 -10.46 12.12
N GLN A 428 -20.32 -9.78 11.71
CA GLN A 428 -19.43 -10.23 10.65
C GLN A 428 -18.41 -11.21 11.26
N HIS A 429 -18.82 -12.45 11.48
CA HIS A 429 -17.90 -13.55 11.75
C HIS A 429 -18.00 -14.55 10.59
N PRO A 430 -16.86 -15.08 10.07
CA PRO A 430 -16.89 -16.13 9.06
C PRO A 430 -17.58 -17.42 9.55
#